data_AF-A0A2W1JM17-F1
#
_entry.id   AF-A0A2W1JM17-F1
#
_cell.length_a   1.000
_cell.length_b   1.000
_cell.length_c   1.000
_cell.angle_alpha   90.00
_cell.angle_beta   90.00
_cell.angle_gamma   90.00
#
_symmetry.space_group_name_H-M   'P 1'
#
loop_
_entity.id
_entity.type
_entity.pdbx_description
1 polymer ?
#
loop_
_entity_poly.entity_id
_entity_poly.type
_entity_poly.pdbx_seq_one_letter_code
_entity_poly.pdbx_strand_id
1 'polypeptide(L)'
;MTISDELQKLDELRRNGTLSPEEFEMAKRRVLDEPQDGGLADYFEEIKAHDALAKLDRGWELERKKYMISRSSRFGGWYSFIPTKGGSVLGGILVVIGGTLWTIWSASLAAAVASSIKFSGIGAFFTICFSLFPLFGVLFMVFGVYLSIRVYKKAEQYNKAHERYLRRRQSLGKS
;
A
#
# COMPACT_ATOMS: atom_id res chain seq x y z
N MET A 1 -26.84 26.97 -8.56
CA MET A 1 -28.19 26.49 -8.88
C MET A 1 -29.13 27.62 -8.57
N THR A 2 -30.03 27.94 -9.49
CA THR A 2 -31.08 28.91 -9.23
C THR A 2 -32.18 28.24 -8.40
N ILE A 3 -32.95 28.99 -7.61
CA ILE A 3 -34.17 28.46 -6.96
C ILE A 3 -35.05 27.73 -7.99
N SER A 4 -35.06 28.19 -9.24
CA SER A 4 -35.78 27.54 -10.33
C SER A 4 -35.30 26.11 -10.61
N ASP A 5 -33.99 25.84 -10.53
CA ASP A 5 -33.43 24.51 -10.75
C ASP A 5 -33.81 23.54 -9.63
N GLU A 6 -33.85 24.02 -8.38
CA GLU A 6 -34.23 23.21 -7.22
C GLU A 6 -35.72 22.88 -7.21
N LEU A 7 -36.57 23.86 -7.56
CA LEU A 7 -38.00 23.64 -7.74
C LEU A 7 -38.29 22.65 -8.88
N GLN A 8 -37.52 22.71 -9.96
CA GLN A 8 -37.65 21.79 -11.08
C GLN A 8 -37.29 20.35 -10.68
N LYS A 9 -36.23 20.17 -9.88
CA LYS A 9 -35.82 18.85 -9.39
C LYS A 9 -36.82 18.24 -8.39
N LEU A 10 -37.43 19.06 -7.53
CA LEU A 10 -38.51 18.63 -6.65
C LEU A 10 -39.75 18.19 -7.45
N ASP A 11 -40.06 18.86 -8.57
CA ASP A 11 -41.17 18.46 -9.45
C ASP A 11 -40.89 17.12 -10.15
N GLU A 12 -39.65 16.88 -10.59
CA GLU A 12 -39.26 15.59 -11.18
C GLU A 12 -39.43 14.43 -10.19
N LEU A 13 -39.00 14.60 -8.93
CA LEU A 13 -39.15 13.58 -7.89
C LEU A 13 -40.62 13.31 -7.53
N ARG A 14 -41.47 14.35 -7.54
CA ARG A 14 -42.93 14.19 -7.39
C ARG A 14 -43.54 13.39 -8.54
N ARG A 15 -43.18 13.71 -9.80
CA ARG A 15 -43.68 13.00 -10.99
C ARG A 15 -43.26 11.53 -11.03
N ASN A 16 -42.08 11.23 -10.51
CA ASN A 16 -41.57 9.87 -10.41
C ASN A 16 -42.17 9.08 -9.23
N GLY A 17 -43.12 9.66 -8.48
CA GLY A 17 -43.77 9.03 -7.33
C GLY A 17 -42.85 8.83 -6.12
N THR A 18 -41.68 9.48 -6.12
CA THR A 18 -40.67 9.35 -5.06
C THR A 18 -40.95 10.27 -3.87
N LEU A 19 -41.73 11.33 -4.09
CA LEU A 19 -42.19 12.27 -3.06
C LEU A 19 -43.71 12.31 -3.05
N SER A 20 -44.30 12.20 -1.86
CA SER A 20 -45.71 12.46 -1.67
C SER A 20 -46.04 13.95 -1.81
N PRO A 21 -47.30 14.33 -2.11
CA PRO A 21 -47.70 15.72 -2.25
C PRO A 21 -47.41 16.59 -1.01
N GLU A 22 -47.52 16.01 0.19
CA GLU A 22 -47.24 16.70 1.46
C GLU A 22 -45.74 16.96 1.66
N GLU A 23 -44.90 15.98 1.34
CA GLU A 23 -43.45 16.13 1.41
C GLU A 23 -42.94 17.16 0.39
N PHE A 24 -43.57 17.24 -0.79
CA PHE A 24 -43.24 18.25 -1.80
C PHE A 24 -43.54 19.68 -1.32
N GLU A 25 -44.73 19.94 -0.76
CA GLU A 25 -45.08 21.27 -0.24
C GLU A 25 -44.18 21.68 0.93
N MET A 26 -43.79 20.74 1.78
CA MET A 26 -42.85 20.98 2.88
C MET A 26 -41.44 21.30 2.38
N ALA A 27 -40.95 20.56 1.39
CA ALA A 27 -39.65 20.80 0.76
C ALA A 27 -39.63 22.14 0.01
N LYS A 28 -40.70 22.45 -0.72
CA LYS A 28 -40.87 23.72 -1.44
C LYS A 28 -40.88 24.92 -0.48
N ARG A 29 -41.59 24.83 0.65
CA ARG A 29 -41.58 25.88 1.67
C ARG A 29 -40.19 26.09 2.27
N ARG A 30 -39.44 25.00 2.54
CA ARG A 30 -38.05 25.10 2.99
C ARG A 30 -37.16 25.86 2.01
N VAL A 31 -37.24 25.52 0.72
CA VAL A 31 -36.45 26.19 -0.34
C VAL A 31 -36.81 27.66 -0.50
N LEU A 32 -38.07 28.03 -0.22
CA LEU A 32 -38.56 29.41 -0.33
C LEU A 32 -38.32 30.26 0.93
N ASP A 33 -38.32 29.65 2.12
CA ASP A 33 -38.11 30.34 3.40
C ASP A 33 -36.63 30.46 3.79
N GLU A 34 -35.72 29.75 3.10
CA GLU A 34 -34.29 29.83 3.36
C GLU A 34 -33.72 31.17 2.84
N PRO A 35 -33.24 32.07 3.71
CA PRO A 35 -32.82 33.41 3.32
C PRO A 35 -31.64 33.35 2.35
N GLN A 36 -31.84 33.96 1.17
CA GLN A 36 -31.05 33.71 -0.03
C GLN A 36 -29.66 34.38 -0.09
N ASP A 37 -29.22 35.13 0.93
CA ASP A 37 -28.21 36.19 0.73
C ASP A 37 -26.85 36.00 1.44
N GLY A 38 -26.47 34.78 1.81
CA GLY A 38 -25.07 34.53 2.24
C GLY A 38 -24.74 33.08 2.55
N GLY A 39 -25.64 32.37 3.24
CA GLY A 39 -25.38 31.00 3.70
C GLY A 39 -25.24 29.97 2.58
N LEU A 40 -25.89 30.17 1.43
CA LEU A 40 -25.75 29.28 0.27
C LEU A 40 -24.35 29.34 -0.33
N ALA A 41 -23.75 30.53 -0.41
CA ALA A 41 -22.39 30.69 -0.91
C ALA A 41 -21.40 29.96 0.01
N ASP A 42 -21.53 30.17 1.32
CA ASP A 42 -20.73 29.48 2.33
C ASP A 42 -20.92 27.95 2.27
N TYR A 43 -22.15 27.47 2.10
CA TYR A 43 -22.46 26.05 1.97
C TYR A 43 -21.88 25.44 0.68
N PHE A 44 -21.91 26.17 -0.43
CA PHE A 44 -21.26 25.73 -1.68
C PHE A 44 -19.74 25.70 -1.55
N GLU A 45 -19.14 26.63 -0.81
CA GLU A 45 -17.69 26.60 -0.52
C GLU A 45 -17.34 25.40 0.37
N GLU A 46 -18.14 25.12 1.39
CA GLU A 46 -17.98 23.95 2.26
C GLU A 46 -18.10 22.62 1.46
N ILE A 47 -19.10 22.50 0.58
CA ILE A 47 -19.26 21.32 -0.29
C ILE A 47 -18.05 21.16 -1.22
N LYS A 48 -17.56 22.25 -1.82
CA LYS A 48 -16.38 22.20 -2.69
C LYS A 48 -15.14 21.75 -1.91
N ALA A 49 -14.96 22.23 -0.69
CA ALA A 49 -13.88 21.80 0.19
C ALA A 49 -13.97 20.30 0.51
N HIS A 50 -15.17 19.80 0.82
CA HIS A 50 -15.41 18.38 1.06
C HIS A 50 -15.15 17.50 -0.17
N ASP A 51 -15.61 17.89 -1.36
CA ASP A 51 -15.36 17.11 -2.58
C ASP A 51 -13.87 17.12 -2.97
N ALA A 52 -13.19 18.26 -2.78
CA ALA A 52 -11.74 18.36 -2.98
C ALA A 52 -10.96 17.40 -2.06
N LEU A 53 -11.33 17.33 -0.79
CA LEU A 53 -10.76 16.38 0.18
C LEU A 53 -11.06 14.92 -0.20
N ALA A 54 -12.31 14.60 -0.51
CA ALA A 54 -12.72 13.24 -0.90
C ALA A 54 -12.01 12.77 -2.19
N LYS A 55 -11.79 13.68 -3.14
CA LYS A 55 -11.02 13.40 -4.36
C LYS A 55 -9.55 13.17 -4.06
N LEU A 56 -8.96 13.98 -3.17
CA LEU A 56 -7.58 13.79 -2.72
C LEU A 56 -7.40 12.44 -2.03
N ASP A 57 -8.32 12.06 -1.15
CA ASP A 57 -8.27 10.79 -0.40
C ASP A 57 -8.42 9.58 -1.34
N ARG A 58 -9.38 9.61 -2.27
CA ARG A 58 -9.52 8.56 -3.31
C ARG A 58 -8.26 8.42 -4.16
N GLY A 59 -7.65 9.55 -4.56
CA GLY A 59 -6.40 9.56 -5.30
C GLY A 59 -5.24 8.94 -4.50
N TRP A 60 -5.17 9.24 -3.21
CA TRP A 60 -4.18 8.67 -2.31
C TRP A 60 -4.36 7.17 -2.13
N GLU A 61 -5.58 6.65 -2.00
CA GLU A 61 -5.81 5.21 -1.91
C GLU A 61 -5.30 4.45 -3.13
N LEU A 62 -5.53 5.00 -4.33
CA LEU A 62 -5.05 4.42 -5.59
C LEU A 62 -3.52 4.47 -5.67
N GLU A 63 -2.91 5.59 -5.26
CA GLU A 63 -1.45 5.73 -5.22
C GLU A 63 -0.82 4.79 -4.17
N ARG A 64 -1.40 4.69 -2.97
CA ARG A 64 -0.98 3.76 -1.90
C ARG A 64 -0.95 2.32 -2.38
N LYS A 65 -1.97 1.87 -3.12
CA LYS A 65 -2.03 0.51 -3.68
C LYS A 65 -0.83 0.18 -4.58
N LYS A 66 -0.26 1.15 -5.30
CA LYS A 66 0.95 0.94 -6.12
C LYS A 66 2.19 0.60 -5.29
N TYR A 67 2.26 1.14 -4.07
CA TYR A 67 3.39 0.90 -3.18
C TYR A 67 3.24 -0.37 -2.33
N MET A 68 2.01 -0.84 -2.12
CA MET A 68 1.77 -2.10 -1.40
C MET A 68 2.42 -3.28 -2.15
N ILE A 69 2.93 -4.24 -1.39
CA ILE A 69 3.44 -5.50 -1.93
C ILE A 69 2.32 -6.51 -1.76
N SER A 70 1.65 -6.84 -2.85
CA SER A 70 0.65 -7.91 -2.87
C SER A 70 1.37 -9.24 -2.88
N ARG A 71 1.31 -9.98 -1.79
CA ARG A 71 1.79 -11.36 -1.75
C ARG A 71 0.56 -12.28 -1.82
N SER A 72 0.52 -13.12 -2.85
CA SER A 72 -0.47 -14.20 -2.90
C SER A 72 -0.17 -15.14 -1.74
N SER A 73 -1.07 -15.25 -0.77
CA SER A 73 -0.98 -16.30 0.24
C SER A 73 -1.19 -17.64 -0.45
N ARG A 74 -0.46 -18.66 0.01
CA ARG A 74 -0.67 -20.04 -0.42
C ARG A 74 -2.05 -20.60 -0.02
N PHE A 75 -2.74 -19.91 0.90
CA PHE A 75 -4.03 -20.30 1.48
C PHE A 75 -5.21 -19.43 1.00
N GLY A 76 -5.12 -18.83 -0.20
CA GLY A 76 -6.26 -18.11 -0.81
C GLY A 76 -6.52 -16.69 -0.29
N GLY A 77 -5.75 -16.20 0.68
CA GLY A 77 -5.83 -14.82 1.17
C GLY A 77 -4.87 -13.86 0.45
N TRP A 78 -5.33 -12.63 0.16
CA TRP A 78 -4.44 -11.55 -0.28
C TRP A 78 -3.99 -10.73 0.93
N TYR A 79 -2.78 -10.96 1.41
CA TYR A 79 -2.18 -10.09 2.42
C TYR A 79 -1.42 -8.97 1.72
N SER A 80 -1.91 -7.75 1.93
CA SER A 80 -1.24 -6.54 1.49
C SER A 80 -0.62 -5.88 2.72
N PHE A 81 0.70 -5.71 2.69
CA PHE A 81 1.42 -5.02 3.76
C PHE A 81 2.11 -3.78 3.22
N ILE A 82 2.23 -2.77 4.08
CA ILE A 82 3.03 -1.57 3.77
C ILE A 82 4.49 -1.90 4.14
N PRO A 83 5.43 -1.82 3.19
CA PRO A 83 6.82 -2.07 3.49
C PRO A 83 7.33 -0.99 4.46
N THR A 84 7.91 -1.42 5.58
CA THR A 84 8.54 -0.52 6.54
C THR A 84 10.05 -0.45 6.30
N LYS A 85 10.64 0.72 6.51
CA LYS A 85 12.11 0.89 6.42
C LYS A 85 12.81 0.00 7.44
N GLY A 86 12.30 -0.03 8.68
CA GLY A 86 12.83 -0.87 9.76
C GLY A 86 12.80 -2.37 9.44
N GLY A 87 11.69 -2.86 8.88
CA GLY A 87 11.57 -4.27 8.48
C GLY A 87 12.56 -4.67 7.39
N SER A 88 12.87 -3.77 6.46
CA SER A 88 13.84 -4.03 5.39
C SER A 88 15.27 -4.15 5.91
N VAL A 89 15.66 -3.23 6.81
CA VAL A 89 16.99 -3.23 7.44
C VAL A 89 17.16 -4.47 8.31
N LEU A 90 16.19 -4.75 9.19
CA LEU A 90 16.22 -5.93 10.05
C LEU A 90 16.28 -7.22 9.23
N GLY A 91 15.47 -7.33 8.18
CA GLY A 91 15.50 -8.48 7.26
C GLY A 91 16.85 -8.64 6.56
N GLY A 92 17.47 -7.55 6.14
CA GLY A 92 18.81 -7.56 5.54
C GLY A 92 19.89 -8.06 6.51
N ILE A 93 19.87 -7.57 7.76
CA ILE A 93 20.78 -8.01 8.82
C ILE A 93 20.64 -9.52 9.08
N LEU A 94 19.40 -10.01 9.20
CA LEU A 94 19.13 -11.44 9.41
C LEU A 94 19.61 -12.30 8.26
N VAL A 95 19.44 -11.85 7.01
CA VAL A 95 19.97 -12.55 5.82
C VAL A 95 21.49 -12.67 5.89
N VAL A 96 22.21 -11.59 6.22
CA VAL A 96 23.68 -11.60 6.30
C VAL A 96 24.16 -12.53 7.40
N ILE A 97 23.57 -12.45 8.60
CA ILE A 97 23.91 -13.33 9.72
C ILE A 97 23.63 -14.79 9.35
N GLY A 98 22.43 -15.08 8.84
CA GLY A 98 22.02 -16.43 8.46
C GLY A 98 22.90 -17.02 7.35
N GLY A 99 23.21 -16.23 6.32
CA GLY A 99 24.09 -16.66 5.23
C GLY A 99 25.54 -16.87 5.67
N THR A 100 26.03 -16.07 6.62
CA THR A 100 27.37 -16.27 7.22
C THR A 100 27.42 -17.57 8.00
N LEU A 101 26.44 -17.81 8.89
CA LEU A 101 26.35 -19.05 9.66
C LEU A 101 26.22 -20.28 8.75
N TRP A 102 25.40 -20.18 7.70
CA TRP A 102 25.27 -21.24 6.69
C TRP A 102 26.59 -21.53 5.99
N THR A 103 27.33 -20.50 5.59
CA THR A 103 28.63 -20.64 4.91
C THR A 103 29.66 -21.33 5.81
N ILE A 104 29.74 -20.93 7.09
CA ILE A 104 30.64 -21.56 8.08
C ILE A 104 30.28 -23.02 8.31
N TRP A 105 28.99 -23.32 8.50
CA TRP A 105 28.51 -24.68 8.76
C TRP A 105 28.72 -25.59 7.55
N SER A 106 28.39 -25.11 6.34
CA SER A 106 28.59 -25.88 5.10
C SER A 106 30.06 -26.12 4.78
N ALA A 107 30.93 -25.14 5.01
CA ALA A 107 32.38 -25.32 4.86
C ALA A 107 32.94 -26.36 5.84
N SER A 108 32.49 -26.31 7.10
CA SER A 108 32.87 -27.29 8.13
C SER A 108 32.44 -28.70 7.77
N LEU A 109 31.20 -28.87 7.28
CA LEU A 109 30.68 -30.15 6.81
C LEU A 109 31.45 -30.67 5.59
N ALA A 110 31.74 -29.81 4.62
CA ALA A 110 32.51 -30.17 3.42
C ALA A 110 33.92 -30.66 3.80
N ALA A 111 34.59 -29.99 4.73
CA ALA A 111 35.91 -30.41 5.23
C ALA A 111 35.85 -31.77 5.96
N ALA A 112 34.86 -31.98 6.83
CA ALA A 112 34.67 -33.25 7.54
C ALA A 112 34.41 -34.42 6.58
N VAL A 113 33.55 -34.22 5.58
CA VAL A 113 33.26 -35.21 4.54
C VAL A 113 34.51 -35.51 3.71
N ALA A 114 35.25 -34.48 3.29
CA ALA A 114 36.49 -34.66 2.53
C ALA A 114 37.53 -35.50 3.28
N SER A 115 37.62 -35.35 4.61
CA SER A 115 38.53 -36.14 5.45
C SER A 115 38.10 -37.61 5.64
N SER A 116 36.84 -37.95 5.39
CA SER A 116 36.26 -39.27 5.67
C SER A 116 36.18 -40.20 4.46
N ILE A 117 36.27 -39.66 3.23
CA ILE A 117 36.11 -40.43 2.00
C ILE A 117 37.49 -40.95 1.56
N LYS A 118 37.72 -42.26 1.74
CA LYS A 118 38.76 -42.97 0.97
C LYS A 118 38.27 -43.08 -0.47
N PHE A 119 39.07 -42.64 -1.44
CA PHE A 119 38.75 -42.56 -2.88
C PHE A 119 38.09 -43.85 -3.43
N SER A 120 36.77 -43.88 -3.42
CA SER A 120 35.91 -44.77 -4.20
C SER A 120 35.11 -43.88 -5.15
N GLY A 121 34.89 -44.28 -6.41
CA GLY A 121 34.37 -43.41 -7.47
C GLY A 121 33.06 -42.67 -7.15
N ILE A 122 32.24 -43.19 -6.23
CA ILE A 122 31.01 -42.55 -5.75
C ILE A 122 31.30 -41.35 -4.83
N GLY A 123 32.38 -41.40 -4.04
CA GLY A 123 32.77 -40.34 -3.12
C GLY A 123 33.30 -39.07 -3.79
N ALA A 124 33.90 -39.19 -4.98
CA ALA A 124 34.38 -38.04 -5.74
C ALA A 124 33.22 -37.14 -6.23
N PHE A 125 32.12 -37.73 -6.71
CA PHE A 125 30.93 -36.99 -7.13
C PHE A 125 30.31 -36.21 -5.96
N PHE A 126 30.13 -36.87 -4.81
CA PHE A 126 29.61 -36.21 -3.60
C PHE A 126 30.51 -35.06 -3.14
N THR A 127 31.84 -35.23 -3.19
CA THR A 127 32.78 -34.17 -2.82
C THR A 127 32.63 -32.93 -3.69
N ILE A 128 32.44 -33.10 -5.01
CA ILE A 128 32.21 -31.98 -5.94
C ILE A 128 30.88 -31.27 -5.61
N CYS A 129 29.79 -32.02 -5.40
CA CYS A 129 28.50 -31.41 -5.04
C CYS A 129 28.55 -30.64 -3.71
N PHE A 130 29.22 -31.20 -2.69
CA PHE A 130 29.37 -30.53 -1.39
C PHE A 130 30.32 -29.33 -1.43
N SER A 131 31.29 -29.30 -2.35
CA SER A 131 32.17 -28.14 -2.52
C SER A 131 31.45 -26.89 -3.06
N LEU A 132 30.32 -27.06 -3.74
CA LEU A 132 29.49 -25.95 -4.23
C LEU A 132 28.52 -25.41 -3.17
N PHE A 133 28.23 -26.17 -2.12
CA PHE A 133 27.26 -25.82 -1.08
C PHE A 133 27.54 -24.46 -0.38
N PRO A 134 28.79 -24.10 -0.05
CA PRO A 134 29.10 -22.79 0.52
C PRO A 134 28.81 -21.62 -0.43
N LEU A 135 28.94 -21.82 -1.75
CA LEU A 135 28.65 -20.79 -2.75
C LEU A 135 27.16 -20.42 -2.76
N PHE A 136 26.26 -21.37 -2.45
CA PHE A 136 24.84 -21.06 -2.26
C PHE A 136 24.61 -20.09 -1.12
N GLY A 137 25.40 -20.17 -0.03
CA GLY A 137 25.33 -19.22 1.08
C GLY A 137 25.65 -17.80 0.63
N VAL A 138 26.72 -17.64 -0.15
CA VAL A 138 27.12 -16.35 -0.72
C VAL A 138 26.06 -15.80 -1.68
N LEU A 139 25.57 -16.64 -2.59
CA LEU A 139 24.53 -16.26 -3.55
C LEU A 139 23.23 -15.85 -2.84
N PHE A 140 22.84 -16.59 -1.80
CA PHE A 140 21.70 -16.27 -0.95
C PHE A 140 21.87 -14.93 -0.24
N MET A 141 23.07 -14.63 0.28
CA MET A 141 23.37 -13.32 0.89
C MET A 141 23.22 -12.19 -0.12
N VAL A 142 23.86 -12.30 -1.29
CA VAL A 142 23.79 -11.27 -2.34
C VAL A 142 22.35 -11.04 -2.77
N PHE A 143 21.61 -12.11 -3.02
CA PHE A 143 20.21 -12.04 -3.41
C PHE A 143 19.32 -11.41 -2.33
N GLY A 144 19.49 -11.82 -1.07
CA GLY A 144 18.70 -11.28 0.03
C GLY A 144 19.02 -9.81 0.34
N VAL A 145 20.29 -9.39 0.22
CA VAL A 145 20.69 -7.97 0.31
C VAL A 145 20.05 -7.17 -0.82
N TYR A 146 20.09 -7.68 -2.06
CA TYR A 146 19.43 -7.04 -3.19
C TYR A 146 17.92 -6.85 -2.96
N LEU A 147 17.23 -7.89 -2.48
CA LEU A 147 15.81 -7.80 -2.13
C LEU A 147 15.57 -6.76 -1.02
N SER A 148 16.39 -6.75 0.03
CA SER A 148 16.31 -5.77 1.12
C SER A 148 16.41 -4.34 0.60
N ILE A 149 17.37 -4.05 -0.29
CA ILE A 149 17.54 -2.73 -0.93
C ILE A 149 16.30 -2.36 -1.75
N ARG A 150 15.73 -3.29 -2.51
CA ARG A 150 14.51 -3.01 -3.29
C ARG A 150 13.31 -2.67 -2.41
N VAL A 151 13.11 -3.41 -1.32
CA VAL A 151 12.02 -3.15 -0.38
C VAL A 151 12.24 -1.81 0.33
N TYR A 152 13.48 -1.50 0.73
CA TYR A 152 13.83 -0.22 1.34
C TYR A 152 13.52 0.96 0.42
N LYS A 153 13.96 0.92 -0.84
CA LYS A 153 13.65 1.97 -1.83
C LYS A 153 12.15 2.15 -2.03
N LYS A 154 11.39 1.05 -2.06
CA LYS A 154 9.92 1.10 -2.18
C LYS A 154 9.27 1.74 -0.94
N ALA A 155 9.74 1.42 0.26
CA ALA A 155 9.29 2.04 1.51
C ALA A 155 9.61 3.54 1.56
N GLU A 156 10.77 3.95 1.05
CA GLU A 156 11.14 5.36 0.96
C GLU A 156 10.24 6.14 0.00
N GLN A 157 9.96 5.58 -1.18
CA GLN A 157 9.03 6.17 -2.15
C GLN A 157 7.62 6.31 -1.57
N TYR A 158 7.15 5.31 -0.84
CA TYR A 158 5.88 5.37 -0.12
C TYR A 158 5.86 6.51 0.90
N ASN A 159 6.88 6.63 1.75
CA ASN A 159 6.95 7.69 2.76
C ASN A 159 6.97 9.09 2.11
N LYS A 160 7.78 9.27 1.05
CA LYS A 160 7.82 10.52 0.28
C LYS A 160 6.45 10.87 -0.33
N ALA A 161 5.73 9.87 -0.86
CA ALA A 161 4.39 10.07 -1.39
C ALA A 161 3.38 10.41 -0.28
N HIS A 162 3.47 9.74 0.86
CA HIS A 162 2.62 9.97 2.01
C HIS A 162 2.81 11.37 2.58
N GLU A 163 4.04 11.84 2.72
CA GLU A 163 4.33 13.21 3.14
C GLU A 163 3.74 14.25 2.18
N ARG A 164 3.83 14.02 0.86
CA ARG A 164 3.18 14.93 -0.13
C ARG A 164 1.67 14.96 0.04
N TYR A 165 1.05 13.81 0.26
CA TYR A 165 -0.39 13.72 0.54
C TYR A 165 -0.76 14.49 1.82
N LEU A 166 -0.03 14.28 2.93
CA LEU A 166 -0.28 14.97 4.19
C LEU A 166 -0.15 16.50 4.05
N ARG A 167 0.87 16.98 3.33
CA ARG A 167 1.02 18.42 3.04
C ARG A 167 -0.17 18.98 2.26
N ARG A 168 -0.65 18.27 1.23
CA ARG A 168 -1.83 18.68 0.44
C ARG A 168 -3.11 18.66 1.26
N ARG A 169 -3.27 17.68 2.14
CA ARG A 169 -4.43 17.59 3.03
C ARG A 169 -4.44 18.73 4.04
N GLN A 170 -3.28 19.06 4.61
CA GLN A 170 -3.13 20.19 5.53
C GLN A 170 -3.38 21.55 4.86
N SER A 171 -3.06 21.72 3.57
CA SER A 171 -3.39 22.97 2.86
C SER A 171 -4.88 23.13 2.60
N LEU A 172 -5.62 22.02 2.45
CA LEU A 172 -7.08 22.05 2.24
C LEU A 172 -7.87 22.20 3.54
N GLY A 173 -7.33 21.74 4.68
CA GLY A 173 -7.98 21.89 5.99
C GLY A 173 -7.73 23.23 6.70
N LYS A 174 -7.03 24.17 6.06
CA LYS A 174 -6.78 25.53 6.57
C LYS A 174 -7.55 26.62 5.81
N SER A 175 -8.26 26.22 4.75
CA SER A 175 -9.18 27.07 4.00
C SER A 175 -10.57 26.96 4.60
#